data_AF-A0A8C2Z6P3-F1
#
_entry.id   AF-A0A8C2Z6P3-F1
#
_cell.length_a   1.000
_cell.length_b   1.000
_cell.length_c   1.000
_cell.angle_alpha   90.00
_cell.angle_beta   90.00
_cell.angle_gamma   90.00
#
_symmetry.space_group_name_H-M   'P 1'
#
loop_
_entity.id
_entity.type
_entity.pdbx_description
1 polymer ?
#
loop_
_entity_poly.entity_id
_entity_poly.type
_entity_poly.pdbx_seq_one_letter_code
_entity_poly.pdbx_strand_id
1 'polypeptide(L)'
;MSVSLVRRGLELLSDEVKDVGKAKKKKMAPPGSVMELVSTKRSGVTRQVQRLQGRLGPGKSKATVKDKRIKSAVEEFRKKQKKSQMSANLKYFLGDDDKTPDTDTLKILSHIPSRQSRDRPERPAKKPEETQSVFTEKEFQQFQKEYFGRTVEEKK
;
A
#
# COMPACT_ATOMS: atom_id res chain seq x y z
N MET A 1 -25.98 49.45 9.03
CA MET A 1 -26.74 48.48 9.85
C MET A 1 -27.13 49.17 11.15
N SER A 2 -28.43 49.21 11.49
CA SER A 2 -28.88 49.98 12.67
C SER A 2 -28.54 49.26 13.98
N VAL A 3 -28.06 50.00 14.97
CA VAL A 3 -27.73 49.50 16.32
C VAL A 3 -28.94 48.85 17.00
N SER A 4 -30.15 49.31 16.66
CA SER A 4 -31.41 48.72 17.13
C SER A 4 -31.63 47.27 16.64
N LEU A 5 -31.20 46.93 15.42
CA LEU A 5 -31.28 45.56 14.91
C LEU A 5 -30.30 44.63 15.64
N VAL A 6 -29.10 45.12 15.95
CA VAL A 6 -28.10 44.35 16.71
C VAL A 6 -28.60 44.08 18.14
N ARG A 7 -29.17 45.09 18.81
CA ARG A 7 -29.73 44.93 20.16
C ARG A 7 -30.89 43.93 20.18
N ARG A 8 -31.84 44.04 19.25
CA ARG A 8 -32.97 43.10 19.13
C ARG A 8 -32.50 41.68 18.80
N GLY A 9 -31.48 41.53 17.95
CA GLY A 9 -30.90 40.24 17.61
C GLY A 9 -30.25 39.56 18.82
N LEU A 10 -29.55 40.32 19.66
CA LEU A 10 -28.95 39.80 20.89
C LEU A 10 -29.99 39.45 21.96
N GLU A 11 -31.07 40.22 22.07
CA GLU A 11 -32.16 39.97 23.01
C GLU A 11 -32.88 38.64 22.70
N LEU A 12 -33.21 38.40 21.43
CA LEU A 12 -33.82 37.14 20.98
C LEU A 12 -32.92 35.91 21.23
N LEU A 13 -31.60 36.08 21.03
CA LEU A 13 -30.63 35.01 21.31
C LEU A 13 -30.46 34.75 22.82
N SER A 14 -30.64 35.78 23.65
CA SER A 14 -30.56 35.67 25.11
C SER A 14 -31.66 34.78 25.69
N ASP A 15 -32.87 34.86 25.14
CA ASP A 15 -34.01 34.08 25.59
C ASP A 15 -33.88 32.59 25.22
N GLU A 16 -33.37 32.29 24.02
CA GLU A 16 -33.04 30.91 23.63
C GLU A 16 -31.95 30.30 24.52
N VAL A 17 -30.89 31.05 24.84
CA VAL A 17 -29.78 30.55 25.66
C VAL A 17 -30.19 30.33 27.12
N LYS A 18 -31.13 31.12 27.67
CA LYS A 18 -31.64 30.95 29.03
C LYS A 18 -32.48 29.67 29.19
N ASP A 19 -33.20 29.24 28.16
CA ASP A 19 -34.00 28.01 28.20
C ASP A 19 -33.17 26.73 28.05
N VAL A 20 -31.93 26.81 27.57
CA VAL A 20 -30.98 25.67 27.56
C VAL A 20 -30.53 25.30 28.98
N GLY A 21 -30.59 26.24 29.94
CA GLY A 21 -30.21 26.01 31.34
C GLY A 21 -31.27 25.32 32.21
N LYS A 22 -32.54 25.31 31.77
CA LYS A 22 -33.66 24.64 32.47
C LYS A 22 -34.19 23.45 31.69
N ALA A 23 -33.28 22.59 31.21
CA ALA A 23 -33.65 21.22 30.89
C ALA A 23 -34.21 20.56 32.16
N LYS A 24 -35.55 20.45 32.24
CA LYS A 24 -36.25 19.59 33.20
C LYS A 24 -35.61 18.20 33.12
N LYS A 25 -34.71 17.90 34.06
CA LYS A 25 -34.24 16.53 34.31
C LYS A 25 -35.49 15.73 34.67
N LYS A 26 -36.05 14.99 33.70
CA LYS A 26 -36.92 13.85 34.01
C LYS A 26 -36.10 12.95 34.91
N LYS A 27 -36.42 12.96 36.20
CA LYS A 27 -35.89 11.98 37.16
C LYS A 27 -36.22 10.61 36.56
N MET A 28 -35.20 9.91 36.06
CA MET A 28 -35.33 8.49 35.81
C MET A 28 -35.53 7.87 37.19
N ALA A 29 -36.69 7.24 37.39
CA ALA A 29 -36.98 6.52 38.62
C ALA A 29 -35.86 5.49 38.88
N PRO A 30 -35.50 5.25 40.14
CA PRO A 30 -34.51 4.23 40.47
C PRO A 30 -35.00 2.86 39.96
N PRO A 31 -34.10 1.92 39.64
CA PRO A 31 -34.44 0.63 39.04
C PRO A 31 -35.31 -0.29 39.92
N GLY A 32 -35.67 0.17 41.13
CA GLY A 32 -36.61 -0.50 42.03
C GLY A 32 -38.09 -0.34 41.64
N SER A 33 -38.49 0.68 40.86
CA SER A 33 -39.92 0.93 40.59
C SER A 33 -40.55 -0.02 39.55
N VAL A 34 -39.73 -0.75 38.78
CA VAL A 34 -40.25 -1.66 37.74
C VAL A 34 -40.84 -2.92 38.36
N MET A 35 -40.33 -3.37 39.52
CA MET A 35 -40.87 -4.54 40.22
C MET A 35 -42.17 -4.22 40.96
N GLU A 36 -42.41 -2.98 41.40
CA GLU A 36 -43.69 -2.57 42.00
C GLU A 36 -44.86 -2.60 41.01
N LEU A 37 -44.58 -2.41 39.70
CA LEU A 37 -45.59 -2.45 38.64
C LEU A 37 -45.86 -3.86 38.07
N VAL A 38 -45.14 -4.89 38.54
CA VAL A 38 -45.19 -6.24 37.95
C VAL A 38 -45.81 -7.23 38.94
N SER A 39 -46.84 -7.96 38.49
CA SER A 39 -47.55 -8.93 39.34
C SER A 39 -46.64 -10.10 39.75
N THR A 40 -46.75 -10.62 40.96
CA THR A 40 -45.88 -11.69 41.53
C THR A 40 -46.05 -13.10 40.92
N LYS A 41 -46.80 -13.25 39.81
CA LYS A 41 -47.04 -14.55 39.16
C LYS A 41 -45.79 -15.03 38.41
N ARG A 42 -45.26 -16.18 38.84
CA ARG A 42 -43.98 -16.76 38.35
C ARG A 42 -43.89 -16.93 36.83
N SER A 43 -45.01 -17.12 36.13
CA SER A 43 -45.12 -17.14 34.67
C SER A 43 -45.57 -15.78 34.13
N GLY A 44 -44.67 -15.06 33.44
CA GLY A 44 -45.00 -13.84 32.71
C GLY A 44 -44.42 -12.54 33.28
N VAL A 45 -43.96 -12.52 34.54
CA VAL A 45 -43.17 -11.42 35.14
C VAL A 45 -42.02 -11.00 34.24
N THR A 46 -41.26 -11.97 33.74
CA THR A 46 -40.09 -11.72 32.88
C THR A 46 -40.46 -11.01 31.58
N ARG A 47 -41.62 -11.33 30.98
CA ARG A 47 -42.13 -10.64 29.78
C ARG A 47 -42.65 -9.24 30.08
N GLN A 48 -43.28 -9.02 31.24
CA GLN A 48 -43.73 -7.68 31.66
C GLN A 48 -42.53 -6.76 31.96
N VAL A 49 -41.53 -7.27 32.69
CA VAL A 49 -40.28 -6.55 32.95
C VAL A 49 -39.56 -6.20 31.65
N GLN A 50 -39.45 -7.13 30.70
CA GLN A 50 -38.84 -6.86 29.38
C GLN A 50 -39.59 -5.80 28.55
N ARG A 51 -40.92 -5.70 28.70
CA ARG A 51 -41.71 -4.65 28.04
C ARG A 51 -41.51 -3.29 28.71
N LEU A 52 -41.50 -3.25 30.04
CA LEU A 52 -41.34 -2.01 30.82
C LEU A 52 -39.93 -1.43 30.72
N GLN A 53 -38.90 -2.29 30.73
CA GLN A 53 -37.52 -1.84 30.55
C GLN A 53 -37.24 -1.38 29.11
N GLY A 54 -38.10 -1.75 28.16
CA GLY A 54 -37.81 -1.66 26.73
C GLY A 54 -36.56 -2.48 26.38
N ARG A 55 -36.29 -2.74 25.10
CA ARG A 55 -35.05 -3.43 24.72
C ARG A 55 -33.84 -2.50 24.90
N LEU A 56 -33.44 -2.08 26.11
CA LEU A 56 -32.26 -1.24 26.34
C LEU A 56 -30.98 -2.06 26.18
N GLY A 57 -30.63 -2.41 24.94
CA GLY A 57 -29.40 -3.15 24.64
C GLY A 57 -28.86 -2.89 23.24
N PRO A 58 -27.61 -3.29 22.96
CA PRO A 58 -26.93 -3.10 21.67
C PRO A 58 -27.64 -3.76 20.47
N GLY A 59 -28.68 -4.56 20.70
CA GLY A 59 -29.55 -5.16 19.69
C GLY A 59 -30.85 -4.40 19.37
N LYS A 60 -31.03 -3.15 19.80
CA LYS A 60 -32.15 -2.33 19.27
C LYS A 60 -31.93 -2.07 17.78
N SER A 61 -32.97 -2.28 16.99
CA SER A 61 -33.03 -1.78 15.62
C SER A 61 -32.92 -0.26 15.64
N LYS A 62 -31.78 0.28 15.22
CA LYS A 62 -31.57 1.72 14.92
C LYS A 62 -32.21 2.09 13.57
N ALA A 63 -33.36 1.49 13.25
CA ALA A 63 -34.01 1.68 11.96
C ALA A 63 -34.59 3.08 11.81
N THR A 64 -34.98 3.75 12.91
CA THR A 64 -35.47 5.12 12.82
C THR A 64 -34.32 6.12 12.72
N VAL A 65 -34.48 7.13 11.86
CA VAL A 65 -33.50 8.20 11.63
C VAL A 65 -33.16 8.96 12.93
N LYS A 66 -34.08 9.01 13.89
CA LYS A 66 -33.93 9.69 15.19
C LYS A 66 -32.90 9.03 16.11
N ASP A 67 -32.71 7.72 15.97
CA ASP A 67 -31.76 6.96 16.81
C ASP A 67 -30.35 6.87 16.20
N LYS A 68 -30.16 7.46 15.00
CA LYS A 68 -28.86 7.51 14.32
C LYS A 68 -28.10 8.76 14.74
N ARG A 69 -26.93 8.58 15.37
CA ARG A 69 -25.98 9.68 15.57
C ARG A 69 -25.49 10.14 14.19
N ILE A 70 -25.68 11.42 13.88
CA ILE A 70 -25.15 12.04 12.67
C ILE A 70 -23.63 12.00 12.78
N LYS A 71 -22.98 11.26 11.89
CA LYS A 71 -21.51 11.24 11.79
C LYS A 71 -21.08 12.49 11.01
N SER A 72 -19.98 13.10 11.44
CA SER A 72 -19.39 14.20 10.69
C SER A 72 -18.92 13.69 9.33
N ALA A 73 -19.26 14.42 8.26
CA ALA A 73 -18.83 14.11 6.90
C ALA A 73 -17.30 14.00 6.80
N VAL A 74 -16.57 14.80 7.60
CA VAL A 74 -15.10 14.78 7.68
C VAL A 74 -14.59 13.47 8.27
N GLU A 75 -15.27 12.94 9.29
CA GLU A 75 -14.89 11.66 9.89
C GLU A 75 -15.16 10.48 8.96
N GLU A 76 -16.27 10.51 8.23
CA GLU A 76 -16.56 9.48 7.23
C GLU A 76 -15.57 9.52 6.07
N PHE A 77 -15.18 10.72 5.64
CA PHE A 77 -14.14 10.91 4.64
C PHE A 77 -12.81 10.30 5.11
N ARG A 78 -12.35 10.66 6.31
CA ARG A 78 -11.10 10.12 6.89
C ARG A 78 -11.10 8.59 7.02
N LYS A 79 -12.25 7.97 7.31
CA LYS A 79 -12.39 6.51 7.38
C LYS A 79 -12.32 5.82 6.01
N LYS A 80 -12.78 6.49 4.97
CA LYS A 80 -12.73 6.01 3.58
C LYS A 80 -11.38 6.29 2.92
N GLN A 81 -10.59 7.21 3.47
CA GLN A 81 -9.25 7.48 2.95
C GLN A 81 -8.35 6.26 3.12
N LYS A 82 -7.64 5.93 2.05
CA LYS A 82 -6.55 4.94 2.09
C LYS A 82 -5.44 5.47 2.99
N LYS A 83 -4.66 4.57 3.60
CA LYS A 83 -3.48 4.96 4.38
C LYS A 83 -2.55 5.80 3.50
N SER A 84 -2.16 6.97 4.00
CA SER A 84 -1.20 7.85 3.30
C SER A 84 0.14 7.13 3.17
N GLN A 85 0.70 7.13 1.96
CA GLN A 85 2.03 6.60 1.68
C GLN A 85 3.13 7.66 1.79
N MET A 86 2.80 8.87 2.27
CA MET A 86 3.74 9.99 2.37
C MET A 86 5.02 9.62 3.13
N SER A 87 4.89 8.95 4.28
CA SER A 87 6.05 8.56 5.09
C SER A 87 6.90 7.47 4.43
N ALA A 88 6.27 6.53 3.71
CA ALA A 88 6.99 5.52 2.93
C ALA A 88 7.77 6.16 1.77
N ASN A 89 7.14 7.08 1.04
CA ASN A 89 7.77 7.81 -0.05
C ASN A 89 8.92 8.70 0.45
N LEU A 90 8.74 9.40 1.58
CA LEU A 90 9.80 10.22 2.17
C LEU A 90 10.99 9.36 2.61
N LYS A 91 10.75 8.18 3.17
CA LYS A 91 11.84 7.23 3.48
C LYS A 91 12.57 6.74 2.23
N TYR A 92 11.85 6.51 1.14
CA TYR A 92 12.44 6.14 -0.15
C TYR A 92 13.29 7.27 -0.73
N PHE A 93 12.82 8.51 -0.69
CA PHE A 93 13.54 9.66 -1.26
C PHE A 93 14.70 10.16 -0.39
N LEU A 94 14.57 10.05 0.94
CA LEU A 94 15.58 10.53 1.89
C LEU A 94 16.48 9.41 2.42
N GLY A 95 16.22 8.16 2.05
CA GLY A 95 17.07 7.03 2.40
C GLY A 95 18.30 7.04 1.51
N ASP A 96 19.48 7.22 2.11
CA ASP A 96 20.77 7.17 1.41
C ASP A 96 21.19 5.75 0.98
N ASP A 97 20.35 4.74 1.30
CA ASP A 97 20.71 3.32 1.29
C ASP A 97 20.12 2.51 0.13
N ASP A 98 19.23 3.07 -0.70
CA ASP A 98 18.70 2.37 -1.88
C ASP A 98 19.66 2.44 -3.07
N LYS A 99 20.97 2.29 -2.81
CA LYS A 99 21.94 2.03 -3.88
C LYS A 99 21.71 0.61 -4.36
N THR A 100 21.23 0.48 -5.60
CA THR A 100 21.15 -0.82 -6.27
C THR A 100 22.51 -1.52 -6.18
N PRO A 101 22.55 -2.83 -5.90
CA PRO A 101 23.81 -3.54 -5.75
C PRO A 101 24.66 -3.39 -7.03
N ASP A 102 25.97 -3.28 -6.87
CA ASP A 102 26.90 -3.06 -7.99
C ASP A 102 26.76 -4.13 -9.09
N THR A 103 26.35 -5.34 -8.72
CA THR A 103 26.07 -6.41 -9.69
C THR A 103 24.98 -6.04 -10.68
N ASP A 104 23.93 -5.34 -10.23
CA ASP A 104 22.80 -4.98 -11.08
C ASP A 104 23.11 -3.72 -11.89
N THR A 105 23.87 -2.77 -11.35
CA THR A 105 24.36 -1.62 -12.12
C THR A 105 25.30 -2.07 -13.25
N LEU A 106 26.19 -3.03 -12.99
CA LEU A 106 27.07 -3.62 -14.01
C LEU A 106 26.30 -4.40 -15.09
N LYS A 107 25.21 -5.11 -14.72
CA LYS A 107 24.32 -5.75 -15.71
C LYS A 107 23.63 -4.72 -16.60
N ILE A 108 23.14 -3.62 -16.02
CA ILE A 108 22.49 -2.54 -16.79
C ILE A 108 23.49 -1.89 -17.75
N LEU A 109 24.71 -1.62 -17.29
CA LEU A 109 25.80 -1.07 -18.12
C LEU A 109 26.21 -2.01 -19.26
N SER A 110 26.23 -3.32 -19.03
CA SER A 110 26.57 -4.29 -20.08
C SER A 110 25.43 -4.51 -21.08
N HIS A 111 24.16 -4.42 -20.63
CA HIS A 111 23.00 -4.61 -21.50
C HIS A 111 22.69 -3.39 -22.38
N ILE A 112 23.03 -2.18 -21.92
CA ILE A 112 22.88 -0.95 -22.69
C ILE A 112 24.25 -0.57 -23.26
N PRO A 113 24.69 -1.18 -24.39
CA PRO A 113 25.82 -0.63 -25.10
C PRO A 113 25.49 0.81 -25.43
N SER A 114 26.41 1.69 -25.07
CA SER A 114 26.38 3.10 -25.34
C SER A 114 25.78 3.44 -26.71
N ARG A 115 24.93 4.47 -26.73
CA ARG A 115 24.26 4.93 -27.95
C ARG A 115 25.25 5.41 -29.00
N GLN A 116 26.40 5.91 -28.57
CA GLN A 116 27.45 6.42 -29.45
C GLN A 116 28.38 5.29 -29.90
N SER A 117 28.75 5.30 -31.19
CA SER A 117 29.66 4.30 -31.74
C SER A 117 31.06 4.34 -31.13
N ARG A 118 31.49 5.50 -30.59
CA ARG A 118 32.82 5.69 -29.98
C ARG A 118 32.97 5.01 -28.63
N ASP A 119 31.86 4.83 -27.93
CA ASP A 119 31.80 4.28 -26.58
C ASP A 119 31.59 2.75 -26.60
N ARG A 120 31.50 2.14 -27.79
CA ARG A 120 31.39 0.69 -27.93
C ARG A 120 32.78 0.09 -27.84
N PRO A 121 33.00 -0.96 -27.02
CA PRO A 121 34.29 -1.63 -26.99
C PRO A 121 34.61 -2.19 -28.38
N GLU A 122 35.87 -2.02 -28.81
CA GLU A 122 36.34 -2.61 -30.07
C GLU A 122 36.22 -4.13 -29.98
N ARG A 123 35.56 -4.73 -30.97
CA ARG A 123 35.47 -6.18 -31.05
C ARG A 123 36.88 -6.72 -31.33
N PRO A 124 37.33 -7.78 -30.63
CA PRO A 124 38.61 -8.37 -30.93
C PRO A 124 38.65 -8.76 -32.41
N ALA A 125 39.71 -8.32 -33.10
CA ALA A 125 39.92 -8.69 -34.49
C ALA A 125 39.93 -10.22 -34.59
N LYS A 126 39.14 -10.76 -35.52
CA LYS A 126 39.24 -12.19 -35.86
C LYS A 126 40.68 -12.42 -36.30
N LYS A 127 41.41 -13.23 -35.55
CA LYS A 127 42.75 -13.66 -35.98
C LYS A 127 42.57 -14.27 -37.37
N PRO A 128 43.43 -13.91 -38.34
CA PRO A 128 43.37 -14.57 -39.64
C PRO A 128 43.46 -16.07 -39.40
N GLU A 129 42.52 -16.81 -39.97
CA GLU A 129 42.59 -18.26 -39.96
C GLU A 129 43.92 -18.62 -40.64
N GLU A 130 44.81 -19.25 -39.88
CA GLU A 130 46.06 -19.78 -40.42
C GLU A 130 45.66 -20.71 -41.57
N THR A 131 46.19 -20.46 -42.77
CA THR A 131 45.93 -21.30 -43.94
C THR A 131 46.43 -22.70 -43.59
N GLN A 132 45.52 -23.58 -43.19
CA GLN A 132 45.85 -24.96 -42.91
C GLN A 132 46.42 -25.54 -44.20
N SER A 133 47.69 -25.94 -44.17
CA SER A 133 48.30 -26.66 -45.28
C SER A 133 47.47 -27.90 -45.54
N VAL A 134 46.95 -28.04 -46.76
CA VAL A 134 46.17 -29.21 -47.17
C VAL A 134 47.02 -30.49 -47.10
N PHE A 135 48.34 -30.34 -47.21
CA PHE A 135 49.28 -31.45 -47.12
C PHE A 135 49.82 -31.59 -45.71
N THR A 136 49.75 -32.82 -45.19
CA THR A 136 50.45 -33.19 -43.96
C THR A 136 51.92 -33.50 -44.26
N GLU A 137 52.81 -33.23 -43.31
CA GLU A 137 54.25 -33.52 -43.45
C GLU A 137 54.52 -34.99 -43.82
N LYS A 138 53.66 -35.91 -43.37
CA LYS A 138 53.74 -37.33 -43.70
C LYS A 138 53.47 -37.62 -45.17
N GLU A 139 52.48 -36.95 -45.77
CA GLU A 139 52.17 -37.06 -47.20
C GLU A 139 53.33 -36.53 -48.04
N PHE A 140 53.95 -35.43 -47.59
CA PHE A 140 55.12 -34.87 -48.27
C PHE A 140 56.31 -35.84 -48.26
N GLN A 141 56.57 -36.51 -47.14
CA GLN A 141 57.63 -37.53 -47.06
C GLN A 141 57.34 -38.76 -47.93
N GLN A 142 56.07 -39.18 -48.03
CA GLN A 142 55.67 -40.25 -48.95
C GLN A 142 55.89 -39.85 -50.41
N PHE A 143 55.47 -38.65 -50.79
CA PHE A 143 55.71 -38.09 -52.13
C PHE A 143 57.21 -38.04 -52.47
N GLN A 144 58.05 -37.60 -51.53
CA GLN A 144 59.50 -37.58 -51.74
C GLN A 144 60.07 -38.97 -52.01
N LYS A 145 59.64 -39.99 -51.26
CA LYS A 145 60.08 -41.37 -51.47
C LYS A 145 59.59 -41.93 -52.81
N GLU A 146 58.36 -41.63 -53.19
CA GLU A 146 57.76 -42.13 -54.42
C GLU A 146 58.41 -41.53 -55.67
N TYR A 147 58.69 -40.22 -55.67
CA TYR A 147 59.25 -39.53 -56.84
C TYR A 147 60.77 -39.54 -56.92
N PHE A 148 61.47 -39.43 -55.77
CA PHE A 148 62.93 -39.30 -55.75
C PHE A 148 63.64 -40.54 -55.20
N GLY A 149 62.90 -41.54 -54.71
CA GLY A 149 63.45 -42.79 -54.20
C GLY A 149 64.30 -42.65 -52.93
N ARG A 150 64.37 -41.46 -52.32
CA ARG A 150 65.24 -41.13 -51.18
C ARG A 150 64.59 -40.06 -50.30
N THR A 151 64.79 -40.14 -48.99
CA THR A 151 64.43 -39.08 -48.04
C THR A 151 65.59 -38.10 -47.84
N VAL A 152 65.31 -36.80 -47.86
CA VAL A 152 66.33 -35.72 -47.83
C VAL A 152 67.08 -35.64 -46.49
N GLU A 153 66.58 -36.27 -45.44
CA GLU A 153 67.16 -36.19 -44.08
C GLU A 153 68.41 -37.08 -43.85
N GLU A 154 68.79 -37.94 -44.80
CA GLU A 154 69.90 -38.90 -44.60
C GLU A 154 71.29 -38.39 -45.04
N LYS A 155 71.47 -37.09 -45.27
CA LYS A 155 72.81 -36.52 -45.49
C LYS A 155 73.31 -35.81 -44.23
N LYS A 156 73.96 -36.59 -43.36
CA LYS A 156 74.95 -36.12 -42.38
C LYS A 156 76.29 -36.75 -42.70
#